data_AF-A0A367ZFH5-F1
#
_entry.id   AF-A0A367ZFH5-F1
#
_cell.length_a   1.000
_cell.length_b   1.000
_cell.length_c   1.000
_cell.angle_alpha   90.00
_cell.angle_beta   90.00
_cell.angle_gamma   90.00
#
_symmetry.space_group_name_H-M   'P 1'
#
loop_
_entity.id
_entity.type
_entity.pdbx_description
1 polymer ?
#
loop_
_entity_poly.entity_id
_entity_poly.type
_entity_poly.pdbx_seq_one_letter_code
_entity_poly.pdbx_strand_id
1 'polypeptide(L)'
;MQVQVSTLHFSQAGALLSASWGAAGEKQASPQESAPLALSEVSQLTLRQGWSEVQFSAQSSRLAFRRDGSLALVVQSSSSFTARSQETLLEVHLPASLLGEGVELKEPLILEFEAWDEALHIQASRQISLVRPTRRVEEILSDILEAVQEAFRGKEAKSLRLFFDEEALKILSADEKLRRLIQELLSLVQLIQALRQEEQPDETLWVTISGKGKPYLQVSEEKTVESEASRLRVRLIFQPAETA
;
A
#
# COMPACT_ATOMS: atom_id res chain seq x y z
N MET A 1 2.34 -16.08 -4.41
CA MET A 1 1.20 -15.87 -5.33
C MET A 1 -0.03 -16.33 -4.56
N GLN A 2 -0.83 -15.39 -4.07
CA GLN A 2 -2.03 -15.70 -3.28
C GLN A 2 -3.18 -14.97 -3.97
N VAL A 3 -4.04 -15.74 -4.63
CA VAL A 3 -5.25 -15.24 -5.29
C VAL A 3 -6.38 -15.61 -4.35
N GLN A 4 -6.95 -14.62 -3.66
CA GLN A 4 -8.11 -14.83 -2.81
C GLN A 4 -9.34 -14.29 -3.55
N VAL A 5 -10.12 -15.19 -4.12
CA VAL A 5 -11.43 -14.88 -4.72
C VAL A 5 -12.46 -15.18 -3.64
N SER A 6 -13.00 -14.13 -3.02
CA SER A 6 -14.10 -14.27 -2.07
C SER A 6 -15.41 -14.02 -2.82
N THR A 7 -16.11 -15.09 -3.22
CA THR A 7 -17.48 -15.01 -3.73
C THR A 7 -18.46 -15.34 -2.61
N LEU A 8 -19.24 -14.36 -2.16
CA LEU A 8 -20.37 -14.59 -1.25
C LEU A 8 -21.67 -14.55 -2.05
N HIS A 9 -22.30 -15.71 -2.21
CA HIS A 9 -23.67 -15.83 -2.71
C HIS A 9 -24.65 -15.72 -1.53
N PHE A 10 -25.51 -14.70 -1.52
CA PHE A 10 -26.69 -14.66 -0.67
C PHE A 10 -27.94 -15.01 -1.50
N SER A 11 -28.68 -16.02 -1.06
CA SER A 11 -30.00 -16.36 -1.62
C SER A 11 -31.12 -15.67 -0.84
N GLN A 12 -31.93 -14.91 -1.56
CA GLN A 12 -33.32 -14.49 -1.31
C GLN A 12 -33.78 -14.24 0.14
N ALA A 13 -34.07 -12.97 0.43
CA ALA A 13 -35.05 -12.58 1.45
C ALA A 13 -36.31 -12.05 0.72
N GLY A 14 -37.36 -12.85 0.66
CA GLY A 14 -38.70 -12.37 0.30
C GLY A 14 -39.30 -11.63 1.50
N ALA A 15 -39.27 -10.30 1.46
CA ALA A 15 -39.90 -9.47 2.49
C ALA A 15 -41.30 -9.05 2.05
N LEU A 16 -42.33 -9.69 2.62
CA LEU A 16 -43.70 -9.20 2.60
C LEU A 16 -43.84 -8.14 3.70
N LEU A 17 -43.94 -6.86 3.31
CA LEU A 17 -44.24 -5.77 4.24
C LEU A 17 -45.76 -5.56 4.32
N SER A 18 -46.39 -6.05 5.39
CA SER A 18 -47.73 -5.63 5.80
C SER A 18 -47.62 -4.53 6.86
N ALA A 19 -47.96 -3.29 6.52
CA ALA A 19 -48.06 -2.21 7.49
C ALA A 19 -49.50 -2.11 8.02
N SER A 20 -49.70 -2.46 9.28
CA SER A 20 -50.91 -2.15 10.05
C SER A 20 -50.64 -0.93 10.93
N TRP A 21 -51.32 0.18 10.68
CA TRP A 21 -51.35 1.31 11.62
C TRP A 21 -52.66 1.33 12.38
N GLY A 22 -52.52 1.22 13.70
CA GLY A 22 -53.60 1.18 14.68
C GLY A 22 -54.28 2.54 14.88
N ALA A 23 -55.54 2.43 15.30
CA ALA A 23 -56.50 3.47 15.58
C ALA A 23 -56.11 4.40 16.75
N ALA A 24 -56.46 5.68 16.61
CA ALA A 24 -56.98 6.52 17.70
C ALA A 24 -57.61 7.81 17.13
N GLY A 25 -58.86 8.11 17.51
CA GLY A 25 -59.41 9.47 17.49
C GLY A 25 -60.59 9.72 16.54
N GLU A 26 -61.78 9.71 17.11
CA GLU A 26 -63.10 9.96 16.51
C GLU A 26 -63.24 11.31 15.79
N LYS A 27 -63.90 11.32 14.62
CA LYS A 27 -65.16 12.08 14.38
C LYS A 27 -65.78 11.73 13.03
N GLN A 28 -67.08 11.44 13.07
CA GLN A 28 -67.95 11.07 11.94
C GLN A 28 -68.06 12.19 10.89
N ALA A 29 -67.86 11.83 9.63
CA ALA A 29 -68.54 12.39 8.47
C ALA A 29 -68.87 11.24 7.50
N SER A 30 -70.07 11.29 6.93
CA SER A 30 -70.77 10.27 6.14
C SER A 30 -69.98 9.71 4.95
N PRO A 31 -70.30 8.50 4.46
CA PRO A 31 -69.47 7.74 3.53
C PRO A 31 -69.66 8.27 2.10
N GLN A 32 -68.72 9.09 1.62
CA GLN A 32 -68.41 9.12 0.20
C GLN A 32 -67.46 7.96 -0.06
N GLU A 33 -67.81 7.08 -1.00
CA GLU A 33 -66.97 6.01 -1.53
C GLU A 33 -65.59 6.56 -1.84
N SER A 34 -64.68 6.43 -0.88
CA SER A 34 -63.26 6.46 -1.12
C SER A 34 -63.01 5.28 -2.04
N ALA A 35 -62.69 5.59 -3.30
CA ALA A 35 -62.06 4.65 -4.21
C ALA A 35 -61.09 3.77 -3.39
N PRO A 36 -61.14 2.43 -3.51
CA PRO A 36 -60.18 1.60 -2.81
C PRO A 36 -58.81 2.14 -3.18
N LEU A 37 -57.99 2.48 -2.18
CA LEU A 37 -56.57 2.70 -2.39
C LEU A 37 -56.08 1.45 -3.14
N ALA A 38 -55.92 1.59 -4.45
CA ALA A 38 -55.52 0.52 -5.32
C ALA A 38 -54.14 0.10 -4.84
N LEU A 39 -54.12 -1.01 -4.09
CA LEU A 39 -52.89 -1.68 -3.72
C LEU A 39 -52.17 -1.94 -5.05
N SER A 40 -51.05 -1.25 -5.23
CA SER A 40 -50.20 -1.25 -6.43
C SER A 40 -50.27 -2.60 -7.15
N GLU A 41 -50.69 -2.61 -8.42
CA GLU A 41 -50.79 -3.79 -9.30
C GLU A 41 -49.39 -4.34 -9.68
N VAL A 42 -48.49 -4.46 -8.71
CA VAL A 42 -47.17 -5.08 -8.89
C VAL A 42 -47.34 -6.55 -8.55
N SER A 43 -47.22 -7.42 -9.55
CA SER A 43 -47.45 -8.86 -9.36
C SER A 43 -46.25 -9.55 -8.70
N GLN A 44 -45.03 -9.07 -8.97
CA GLN A 44 -43.82 -9.59 -8.34
C GLN A 44 -42.67 -8.57 -8.40
N LEU A 45 -41.91 -8.43 -7.32
CA LEU A 45 -40.68 -7.63 -7.28
C LEU A 45 -39.51 -8.52 -6.87
N THR A 46 -38.47 -8.56 -7.70
CA THR A 46 -37.23 -9.30 -7.44
C THR A 46 -36.07 -8.32 -7.36
N LEU A 47 -35.38 -8.31 -6.22
CA LEU A 47 -34.14 -7.57 -6.03
C LEU A 47 -32.97 -8.55 -5.97
N ARG A 48 -31.97 -8.37 -6.83
CA ARG A 48 -30.69 -9.08 -6.75
C ARG A 48 -29.57 -8.08 -6.57
N GLN A 49 -28.71 -8.34 -5.60
CA GLN A 49 -27.51 -7.55 -5.34
C GLN A 49 -26.31 -8.49 -5.37
N GLY A 50 -25.29 -8.09 -6.12
CA GLY A 50 -24.01 -8.79 -6.21
C GLY A 50 -22.88 -7.81 -5.98
N TRP A 51 -21.81 -8.28 -5.35
CA TRP A 51 -20.56 -7.54 -5.26
C TRP A 51 -19.39 -8.48 -5.59
N SER A 52 -18.33 -7.92 -6.17
CA SER A 52 -17.09 -8.63 -6.44
C SER A 52 -15.90 -7.72 -6.16
N GLU A 53 -14.83 -8.31 -5.66
CA GLU A 53 -13.59 -7.61 -5.37
C GLU A 53 -12.40 -8.41 -5.92
N VAL A 54 -11.52 -7.74 -6.64
CA VAL A 54 -10.25 -8.29 -7.14
C VAL A 54 -9.13 -7.44 -6.57
N GLN A 55 -8.24 -8.09 -5.81
CA GLN A 55 -7.06 -7.46 -5.24
C GLN A 55 -5.80 -8.08 -5.83
N PHE A 56 -4.88 -7.22 -6.25
CA PHE A 56 -3.56 -7.59 -6.75
C PHE A 56 -2.52 -6.72 -6.06
N SER A 57 -1.46 -7.35 -5.56
CA SER A 57 -0.30 -6.66 -5.04
C SER A 57 0.99 -7.28 -5.58
N ALA A 58 1.92 -6.42 -5.96
CA ALA A 58 3.24 -6.80 -6.44
C ALA A 58 4.29 -5.91 -5.79
N GLN A 59 5.41 -6.53 -5.41
CA GLN A 59 6.56 -5.84 -4.88
C GLN A 59 7.80 -6.35 -5.60
N SER A 60 8.69 -5.43 -5.97
CA SER A 60 9.99 -5.75 -6.54
C SER A 60 11.08 -4.93 -5.90
N SER A 61 12.26 -5.54 -5.76
CA SER A 61 13.45 -4.85 -5.29
C SER A 61 14.59 -5.09 -6.27
N ARG A 62 15.30 -4.03 -6.64
CA ARG A 62 16.49 -4.08 -7.48
C ARG A 62 17.63 -3.41 -6.75
N LEU A 63 18.78 -4.08 -6.77
CA LEU A 63 20.01 -3.60 -6.17
C LEU A 63 21.05 -3.44 -7.27
N ALA A 64 21.75 -2.31 -7.28
CA ALA A 64 22.93 -2.12 -8.12
C ALA A 64 24.16 -1.88 -7.26
N PHE A 65 25.25 -2.54 -7.61
CA PHE A 65 26.52 -2.49 -6.89
C PHE A 65 27.58 -1.78 -7.73
N ARG A 66 28.52 -1.12 -7.04
CA ARG A 66 29.72 -0.55 -7.64
C ARG A 66 30.74 -1.66 -7.94
N ARG A 67 31.81 -1.30 -8.67
CA ARG A 67 32.93 -2.20 -8.98
C ARG A 67 33.64 -2.76 -7.73
N ASP A 68 33.60 -2.00 -6.64
CA ASP A 68 34.15 -2.41 -5.33
C ASP A 68 33.17 -3.26 -4.50
N GLY A 69 32.02 -3.66 -5.05
CA GLY A 69 30.99 -4.43 -4.35
C GLY A 69 30.10 -3.62 -3.42
N SER A 70 30.37 -2.31 -3.22
CA SER A 70 29.52 -1.46 -2.38
C SER A 70 28.17 -1.14 -3.05
N LEU A 71 27.11 -1.02 -2.26
CA LEU A 71 25.77 -0.72 -2.76
C LEU A 71 25.71 0.70 -3.35
N ALA A 72 25.22 0.84 -4.59
CA ALA A 72 25.10 2.12 -5.29
C ALA A 72 23.65 2.61 -5.33
N LEU A 73 22.71 1.69 -5.57
CA LEU A 73 21.30 1.98 -5.79
C LEU A 73 20.43 0.88 -5.22
N VAL A 74 19.35 1.28 -4.55
CA VAL A 74 18.24 0.43 -4.16
C VAL A 74 16.99 1.01 -4.80
N VAL A 75 16.28 0.19 -5.57
CA VAL A 75 14.94 0.52 -6.07
C VAL A 75 13.96 -0.44 -5.44
N GLN A 76 12.96 0.09 -4.76
CA GLN A 76 11.84 -0.65 -4.21
C GLN A 76 10.57 -0.15 -4.89
N SER A 77 9.93 -1.01 -5.66
CA SER A 77 8.68 -0.67 -6.34
C SER A 77 7.56 -1.54 -5.77
N SER A 78 6.49 -0.90 -5.34
CA SER A 78 5.27 -1.53 -4.86
C SER A 78 4.10 -1.09 -5.74
N SER A 79 3.23 -2.04 -6.06
CA SER A 79 2.04 -1.78 -6.86
C SER A 79 0.86 -2.55 -6.30
N SER A 80 -0.22 -1.85 -6.01
CA SER A 80 -1.49 -2.42 -5.58
C SER A 80 -2.58 -2.01 -6.57
N PHE A 81 -3.47 -2.95 -6.84
CA PHE A 81 -4.66 -2.76 -7.64
C PHE A 81 -5.84 -3.40 -6.92
N THR A 82 -6.87 -2.61 -6.70
CA THR A 82 -8.13 -3.06 -6.11
C THR A 82 -9.25 -2.67 -7.07
N ALA A 83 -10.01 -3.64 -7.54
CA ALA A 83 -11.22 -3.41 -8.32
C ALA A 83 -12.42 -3.95 -7.55
N ARG A 84 -13.43 -3.09 -7.35
CA ARG A 84 -14.71 -3.43 -6.74
C ARG A 84 -15.82 -3.18 -7.74
N SER A 85 -16.71 -4.15 -7.89
CA SER A 85 -17.90 -3.99 -8.71
C SER A 85 -19.12 -4.37 -7.89
N GLN A 86 -20.14 -3.52 -7.92
CA GLN A 86 -21.45 -3.75 -7.35
C GLN A 86 -22.49 -3.76 -8.48
N GLU A 87 -23.32 -4.79 -8.50
CA GLU A 87 -24.42 -4.94 -9.44
C GLU A 87 -25.73 -5.04 -8.67
N THR A 88 -26.69 -4.19 -9.02
CA THR A 88 -28.05 -4.21 -8.50
C THR A 88 -29.02 -4.43 -9.66
N LEU A 89 -29.80 -5.49 -9.59
CA LEU A 89 -30.87 -5.78 -10.53
C LEU A 89 -32.21 -5.72 -9.81
N LEU A 90 -33.08 -4.84 -10.29
CA LEU A 90 -34.47 -4.75 -9.86
C LEU A 90 -35.36 -5.22 -11.02
N GLU A 91 -36.06 -6.34 -10.82
CA GLU A 91 -37.07 -6.83 -11.76
C GLU A 91 -38.46 -6.61 -11.17
N VAL A 92 -39.31 -5.92 -11.91
CA VAL A 92 -40.70 -5.65 -11.52
C VAL A 92 -41.61 -6.28 -12.56
N HIS A 93 -42.41 -7.24 -12.13
CA HIS A 93 -43.46 -7.82 -12.95
C HIS A 93 -44.74 -7.03 -12.78
N LEU A 94 -45.33 -6.68 -13.91
CA LEU A 94 -46.49 -5.82 -14.03
C LEU A 94 -47.53 -6.52 -14.91
N PRO A 95 -48.83 -6.35 -14.65
CA PRO A 95 -49.87 -6.82 -15.56
C PRO A 95 -49.94 -5.93 -16.82
N ALA A 96 -50.37 -6.51 -17.94
CA ALA A 96 -50.59 -5.79 -19.19
C ALA A 96 -51.62 -4.65 -19.08
N SER A 97 -52.51 -4.68 -18.07
CA SER A 97 -53.50 -3.62 -17.79
C SER A 97 -52.88 -2.24 -17.61
N LEU A 98 -51.65 -2.17 -17.10
CA LEU A 98 -50.94 -0.90 -16.87
C LEU A 98 -50.44 -0.22 -18.15
N LEU A 99 -50.53 -0.88 -19.31
CA LEU A 99 -50.18 -0.30 -20.61
C LEU A 99 -51.34 0.48 -21.26
N GLY A 100 -52.54 0.43 -20.68
CA GLY A 100 -53.74 1.12 -21.14
C GLY A 100 -54.80 0.18 -21.74
N GLU A 101 -56.05 0.65 -21.78
CA GLU A 101 -57.18 -0.10 -22.32
C GLU A 101 -56.96 -0.44 -23.81
N GLY A 102 -57.06 -1.74 -24.16
CA GLY A 102 -56.94 -2.23 -25.54
C GLY A 102 -55.55 -2.74 -25.96
N VAL A 103 -54.56 -2.75 -25.06
CA VAL A 103 -53.23 -3.31 -25.34
C VAL A 103 -53.19 -4.79 -24.93
N GLU A 104 -53.40 -5.68 -25.91
CA GLU A 104 -53.21 -7.12 -25.72
C GLU A 104 -51.77 -7.52 -26.05
N LEU A 105 -51.01 -7.89 -25.01
CA LEU A 105 -49.69 -8.49 -25.17
C LEU A 105 -49.82 -9.99 -25.46
N LYS A 106 -49.21 -10.46 -26.56
CA LYS A 106 -49.06 -11.90 -26.83
C LYS A 106 -47.82 -12.50 -26.18
N GLU A 107 -46.83 -11.67 -25.92
CA GLU A 107 -45.56 -12.02 -25.28
C GLU A 107 -45.18 -10.96 -24.24
N PRO A 108 -44.37 -11.28 -23.22
CA PRO A 108 -43.98 -10.30 -22.22
C PRO A 108 -43.20 -9.12 -22.82
N LEU A 109 -43.63 -7.90 -22.52
CA LEU A 109 -42.88 -6.70 -22.88
C LEU A 109 -41.86 -6.39 -21.78
N ILE A 110 -40.58 -6.32 -22.15
CA ILE A 110 -39.48 -6.01 -21.23
C ILE A 110 -38.93 -4.62 -21.54
N LEU A 111 -39.05 -3.70 -20.58
CA LEU A 111 -38.36 -2.42 -20.61
C LEU A 111 -37.14 -2.49 -19.68
N GLU A 112 -35.95 -2.31 -20.25
CA GLU A 112 -34.69 -2.39 -19.52
C GLU A 112 -34.02 -1.02 -19.46
N PHE A 113 -33.69 -0.59 -18.25
CA PHE A 113 -33.00 0.65 -17.95
C PHE A 113 -31.70 0.33 -17.23
N GLU A 114 -30.59 0.91 -17.66
CA GLU A 114 -29.29 0.72 -17.06
C GLU A 114 -28.68 2.08 -16.69
N ALA A 115 -28.23 2.19 -15.44
CA ALA A 115 -27.41 3.28 -14.96
C ALA A 115 -26.09 2.70 -14.44
N TRP A 116 -24.99 3.34 -14.79
CA TRP A 116 -23.65 2.92 -14.37
C TRP A 116 -22.85 4.12 -13.90
N ASP A 117 -22.03 3.88 -12.89
CA ASP A 117 -21.08 4.85 -12.34
C ASP A 117 -19.75 4.14 -12.10
N GLU A 118 -18.65 4.81 -12.46
CA GLU A 118 -17.29 4.29 -12.37
C GLU A 118 -16.35 5.35 -11.79
N ALA A 119 -15.69 5.02 -10.69
CA ALA A 119 -14.68 5.85 -10.05
C ALA A 119 -13.31 5.18 -10.16
N LEU A 120 -12.30 5.96 -10.55
CA LEU A 120 -10.92 5.51 -10.66
C LEU A 120 -10.01 6.44 -9.86
N HIS A 121 -9.40 5.90 -8.81
CA HIS A 121 -8.43 6.61 -7.98
C HIS A 121 -7.03 6.05 -8.26
N ILE A 122 -6.13 6.92 -8.72
CA ILE A 122 -4.74 6.57 -8.99
C ILE A 122 -3.87 7.42 -8.08
N GLN A 123 -3.10 6.76 -7.22
CA GLN A 123 -2.07 7.40 -6.40
C GLN A 123 -0.71 6.87 -6.80
N ALA A 124 0.21 7.77 -7.08
CA ALA A 124 1.59 7.45 -7.39
C ALA A 124 2.49 8.31 -6.52
N SER A 125 3.36 7.67 -5.74
CA SER A 125 4.34 8.34 -4.90
C SER A 125 5.75 7.88 -5.29
N ARG A 126 6.69 8.81 -5.25
CA ARG A 126 8.10 8.54 -5.50
C ARG A 126 8.95 9.28 -4.48
N GLN A 127 9.69 8.53 -3.69
CA GLN A 127 10.62 9.07 -2.71
C GLN A 127 12.05 8.72 -3.13
N ILE A 128 12.91 9.73 -3.14
CA ILE A 128 14.34 9.58 -3.42
C ILE A 128 15.11 10.05 -2.20
N SER A 129 15.96 9.20 -1.65
CA SER A 129 16.81 9.53 -0.51
C SER A 129 18.26 9.11 -0.75
N LEU A 130 19.19 9.90 -0.23
CA LEU A 130 20.61 9.56 -0.18
C LEU A 130 20.89 8.96 1.20
N VAL A 131 21.17 7.66 1.24
CA VAL A 131 21.41 6.94 2.49
C VAL A 131 22.91 6.75 2.69
N ARG A 132 23.42 7.16 3.85
CA ARG A 132 24.79 6.88 4.28
C ARG A 132 24.76 5.69 5.23
N PRO A 133 25.17 4.48 4.79
CA PRO A 133 25.19 3.32 5.68
C PRO A 133 26.28 3.49 6.75
N THR A 134 26.14 2.82 7.88
CA THR A 134 27.24 2.64 8.84
C THR A 134 28.22 1.61 8.29
N ARG A 135 29.52 1.88 8.40
CA ARG A 135 30.57 0.92 8.05
C ARG A 135 30.59 -0.24 9.03
N ARG A 136 31.19 -1.35 8.60
CA ARG A 136 31.48 -2.47 9.50
C ARG A 136 32.75 -2.20 10.30
N VAL A 137 32.88 -2.89 11.44
CA VAL A 137 34.07 -2.77 12.31
C VAL A 137 35.34 -3.12 11.53
N GLU A 138 35.29 -4.16 10.68
CA GLU A 138 36.46 -4.65 9.94
C GLU A 138 36.98 -3.63 8.92
N GLU A 139 36.08 -2.86 8.29
CA GLU A 139 36.44 -1.78 7.37
C GLU A 139 37.15 -0.65 8.12
N ILE A 140 36.64 -0.28 9.31
CA ILE A 140 37.24 0.75 10.15
C ILE A 140 38.62 0.31 10.66
N LEU A 141 38.75 -0.95 11.09
CA LEU A 141 40.04 -1.50 11.52
C LEU A 141 41.05 -1.58 10.37
N SER A 142 40.60 -1.88 9.15
CA SER A 142 41.45 -1.89 7.97
C SER A 142 42.01 -0.50 7.67
N ASP A 143 41.18 0.55 7.73
CA ASP A 143 41.62 1.94 7.56
C ASP A 143 42.66 2.35 8.63
N ILE A 144 42.47 1.92 9.89
CA ILE A 144 43.44 2.17 10.97
C ILE A 144 44.77 1.44 10.67
N LEU A 145 44.71 0.18 10.25
CA LEU A 145 45.90 -0.61 9.92
C LEU A 145 46.65 -0.03 8.72
N GLU A 146 45.95 0.41 7.67
CA GLU A 146 46.54 1.10 6.53
C GLU A 146 47.22 2.40 6.95
N ALA A 147 46.56 3.20 7.80
CA ALA A 147 47.13 4.45 8.34
C ALA A 147 48.41 4.21 9.15
N VAL A 148 48.42 3.16 9.98
CA VAL A 148 49.59 2.74 10.75
C VAL A 148 50.69 2.28 9.81
N GLN A 149 50.38 1.39 8.85
CA GLN A 149 51.35 0.91 7.88
C GLN A 149 51.97 2.05 7.08
N GLU A 150 51.17 3.01 6.63
CA GLU A 150 51.62 4.16 5.85
C GLU A 150 52.48 5.12 6.67
N ALA A 151 52.10 5.39 7.94
CA ALA A 151 52.91 6.19 8.85
C ALA A 151 54.29 5.56 9.12
N PHE A 152 54.38 4.23 9.16
CA PHE A 152 55.62 3.49 9.41
C PHE A 152 56.27 2.95 8.13
N ARG A 153 55.81 3.35 6.94
CA ARG A 153 56.35 2.87 5.66
C ARG A 153 57.63 3.62 5.28
N GLY A 154 58.78 3.01 5.54
CA GLY A 154 60.10 3.50 5.07
C GLY A 154 61.08 3.78 6.21
N LYS A 155 62.25 4.33 5.87
CA LYS A 155 63.28 4.72 6.86
C LYS A 155 62.92 6.01 7.62
N GLU A 156 62.00 6.79 7.08
CA GLU A 156 61.48 8.03 7.66
C GLU A 156 60.02 7.82 8.06
N ALA A 157 59.79 7.20 9.21
CA ALA A 157 58.43 7.04 9.71
C ALA A 157 57.89 8.41 10.20
N LYS A 158 56.64 8.70 9.87
CA LYS A 158 55.93 9.96 10.15
C LYS A 158 55.19 9.88 11.49
N SER A 159 54.92 11.02 12.13
CA SER A 159 54.04 11.03 13.30
C SER A 159 52.59 10.82 12.85
N LEU A 160 51.81 9.99 13.55
CA LEU A 160 50.46 9.61 13.11
C LEU A 160 49.41 10.22 14.06
N ARG A 161 48.50 11.01 13.51
CA ARG A 161 47.31 11.48 14.25
C ARG A 161 46.04 10.92 13.63
N LEU A 162 45.34 10.11 14.41
CA LEU A 162 44.05 9.52 14.04
C LEU A 162 42.90 10.35 14.61
N PHE A 163 41.98 10.78 13.74
CA PHE A 163 40.74 11.46 14.12
C PHE A 163 39.56 10.56 13.83
N PHE A 164 38.80 10.20 14.86
CA PHE A 164 37.59 9.37 14.73
C PHE A 164 36.35 10.25 14.74
N ASP A 165 35.44 10.04 13.80
CA ASP A 165 34.11 10.64 13.89
C ASP A 165 33.25 9.94 14.95
N GLU A 166 32.12 10.57 15.32
CA GLU A 166 31.22 10.03 16.35
C GLU A 166 30.69 8.64 15.98
N GLU A 167 30.43 8.40 14.69
CA GLU A 167 29.93 7.11 14.22
C GLU A 167 30.99 6.01 14.31
N ALA A 168 32.25 6.29 13.97
CA ALA A 168 33.36 5.36 14.15
C ALA A 168 33.53 5.01 15.63
N LEU A 169 33.51 6.01 16.51
CA LEU A 169 33.60 5.77 17.95
C LEU A 169 32.45 4.90 18.47
N LYS A 170 31.22 5.14 18.02
CA LYS A 170 30.06 4.31 18.39
C LYS A 170 30.22 2.85 17.93
N ILE A 171 30.69 2.63 16.70
CA ILE A 171 30.90 1.29 16.15
C ILE A 171 32.03 0.57 16.90
N LEU A 172 33.14 1.25 17.15
CA LEU A 172 34.32 0.70 17.82
C LEU A 172 34.11 0.46 19.32
N SER A 173 33.20 1.21 19.96
CA SER A 173 32.86 1.07 21.38
C SER A 173 31.69 0.12 21.66
N ALA A 174 31.05 -0.42 20.61
CA ALA A 174 29.91 -1.34 20.74
C ALA A 174 30.28 -2.67 21.42
N ASP A 175 31.55 -3.08 21.34
CA ASP A 175 32.07 -4.28 22.01
C ASP A 175 33.24 -3.88 22.94
N GLU A 176 33.17 -4.32 24.20
CA GLU A 176 34.16 -4.00 25.22
C GLU A 176 35.55 -4.55 24.90
N LYS A 177 35.64 -5.71 24.22
CA LYS A 177 36.91 -6.30 23.77
C LYS A 177 37.56 -5.45 22.68
N LEU A 178 36.77 -5.03 21.69
CA LEU A 178 37.22 -4.14 20.62
C LEU A 178 37.68 -2.79 21.17
N ARG A 179 36.94 -2.24 22.13
CA ARG A 179 37.31 -0.99 22.81
C ARG A 179 38.69 -1.10 23.47
N ARG A 180 38.94 -2.18 24.22
CA ARG A 180 40.25 -2.42 24.87
C ARG A 180 41.36 -2.59 23.85
N LEU A 181 41.12 -3.38 22.80
CA LEU A 181 42.09 -3.61 21.73
C LEU A 181 42.50 -2.29 21.03
N ILE A 182 41.53 -1.42 20.75
CA ILE A 182 41.79 -0.13 20.10
C ILE A 182 42.52 0.82 21.05
N GLN A 183 42.18 0.82 22.34
CA GLN A 183 42.93 1.58 23.35
C GLN A 183 44.39 1.13 23.41
N GLU A 184 44.64 -0.18 23.46
CA GLU A 184 45.99 -0.74 23.45
C GLU A 184 46.76 -0.36 22.17
N LEU A 185 46.11 -0.42 21.02
CA LEU A 185 46.72 -0.06 19.73
C LEU A 185 47.07 1.43 19.66
N LEU A 186 46.19 2.30 20.14
CA LEU A 186 46.46 3.75 20.24
C LEU A 186 47.60 4.04 21.23
N SER A 187 47.65 3.35 22.37
CA SER A 187 48.75 3.48 23.34
C SER A 187 50.09 3.04 22.76
N LEU A 188 50.12 1.95 21.98
CA LEU A 188 51.32 1.50 21.26
C LEU A 188 51.79 2.55 20.24
N VAL A 189 50.87 3.10 19.44
CA VAL A 189 51.19 4.15 18.48
C VAL A 189 51.76 5.40 19.18
N GLN A 190 51.20 5.80 20.32
CA GLN A 190 51.70 6.92 21.13
C GLN A 190 53.09 6.64 21.71
N LEU A 191 53.33 5.44 22.23
CA LEU A 191 54.64 5.04 22.76
C LEU A 191 55.71 5.10 21.65
N ILE A 192 55.40 4.56 20.48
CA ILE A 192 56.32 4.57 19.32
C ILE A 192 56.62 6.01 18.88
N GLN A 193 55.63 6.90 18.91
CA GLN A 193 55.85 8.32 18.58
C GLN A 193 56.69 9.04 19.65
N ALA A 194 56.42 8.80 20.93
CA ALA A 194 57.17 9.40 22.04
C ALA A 194 58.65 9.00 22.02
N LEU A 195 58.94 7.72 21.72
CA LEU A 195 60.31 7.22 21.57
C LEU A 195 61.05 7.81 20.36
N ARG A 196 60.34 8.40 19.39
CA ARG A 196 60.93 8.92 18.14
C ARG A 196 61.01 10.45 18.07
N GLN A 197 60.24 11.17 18.89
CA GLN A 197 60.32 12.64 18.98
C GLN A 197 61.70 13.15 19.43
N GLU A 198 62.57 12.30 19.95
CA GLU A 198 63.95 12.66 20.27
C GLU A 198 64.86 12.82 19.03
N GLU A 199 64.46 12.39 17.82
CA GLU A 199 65.40 12.25 16.69
C GLU A 199 65.17 13.15 15.45
N GLN A 200 63.96 13.63 15.09
CA GLN A 200 63.75 14.40 13.82
C GLN A 200 62.54 15.37 13.81
N PRO A 201 62.53 16.42 12.96
CA PRO A 201 61.39 17.33 12.80
C PRO A 201 60.22 16.67 12.03
N ASP A 202 59.04 16.83 12.63
CA ASP A 202 57.77 16.15 12.35
C ASP A 202 57.16 16.41 10.95
N GLU A 203 57.22 15.43 10.05
CA GLU A 203 56.10 15.24 9.12
C GLU A 203 54.99 14.47 9.86
N THR A 204 53.85 15.14 10.10
CA THR A 204 52.67 14.54 10.73
C THR A 204 51.70 14.07 9.65
N LEU A 205 51.40 12.77 9.62
CA LEU A 205 50.33 12.18 8.84
C LEU A 205 49.00 12.30 9.62
N TRP A 206 48.05 13.01 9.04
CA TRP A 206 46.71 13.18 9.58
C TRP A 206 45.76 12.23 8.85
N VAL A 207 45.16 11.30 9.58
CA VAL A 207 44.18 10.36 9.02
C VAL A 207 42.85 10.47 9.75
N THR A 208 41.80 10.71 8.99
CA THR A 208 40.42 10.73 9.50
C THR A 208 39.77 9.38 9.25
N ILE A 209 39.36 8.72 10.33
CA ILE A 209 38.66 7.44 10.32
C ILE A 209 37.16 7.71 10.47
N SER A 210 36.37 7.32 9.47
CA SER A 210 34.93 7.56 9.45
C SER A 210 34.12 6.27 9.58
N GLY A 211 33.09 6.31 10.43
CA GLY A 211 32.10 5.25 10.55
C GLY A 211 31.05 5.25 9.45
N LYS A 212 31.09 6.21 8.51
CA LYS A 212 30.12 6.31 7.40
C LYS A 212 30.63 5.62 6.15
N GLY A 213 29.83 4.69 5.65
CA GLY A 213 30.09 3.97 4.40
C GLY A 213 29.79 4.83 3.18
N LYS A 214 30.07 4.29 1.99
CA LYS A 214 29.79 4.98 0.73
C LYS A 214 28.27 5.19 0.60
N PRO A 215 27.80 6.42 0.38
CA PRO A 215 26.37 6.68 0.28
C PRO A 215 25.76 5.92 -0.89
N TYR A 216 24.53 5.44 -0.76
CA TYR A 216 23.77 4.86 -1.86
C TYR A 216 22.45 5.63 -2.05
N LEU A 217 21.91 5.55 -3.25
CA LEU A 217 20.64 6.17 -3.57
C LEU A 217 19.52 5.16 -3.34
N GLN A 218 18.48 5.55 -2.61
CA GLN A 218 17.28 4.74 -2.42
C GLN A 218 16.12 5.42 -3.16
N VAL A 219 15.48 4.67 -4.03
CA VAL A 219 14.25 5.06 -4.73
C VAL A 219 13.13 4.14 -4.26
N SER A 220 12.11 4.72 -3.64
CA SER A 220 10.87 4.03 -3.31
C SER A 220 9.78 4.52 -4.24
N GLU A 221 9.13 3.59 -4.93
CA GLU A 221 8.01 3.83 -5.83
C GLU A 221 6.80 3.08 -5.30
N GLU A 222 5.69 3.79 -5.15
CA GLU A 222 4.43 3.20 -4.74
C GLU A 222 3.34 3.65 -5.71
N LYS A 223 2.59 2.68 -6.20
CA LYS A 223 1.45 2.90 -7.08
C LYS A 223 0.25 2.15 -6.56
N THR A 224 -0.80 2.89 -6.24
CA THR A 224 -2.08 2.35 -5.81
C THR A 224 -3.13 2.73 -6.85
N VAL A 225 -3.88 1.73 -7.31
CA VAL A 225 -5.00 1.92 -8.23
C VAL A 225 -6.24 1.30 -7.61
N GLU A 226 -7.27 2.12 -7.42
CA GLU A 226 -8.56 1.68 -6.91
C GLU A 226 -9.62 2.01 -7.94
N SER A 227 -10.39 0.99 -8.33
CA SER A 227 -11.49 1.10 -9.26
C SER A 227 -12.76 0.63 -8.56
N GLU A 228 -13.79 1.47 -8.62
CA GLU A 228 -15.12 1.14 -8.08
C GLU A 228 -16.13 1.32 -9.19
N ALA A 229 -16.93 0.30 -9.45
CA ALA A 229 -17.98 0.30 -10.44
C ALA A 229 -19.32 -0.05 -9.77
N SER A 230 -20.34 0.74 -10.05
CA SER A 230 -21.71 0.48 -9.60
C SER A 230 -22.63 0.42 -10.81
N ARG A 231 -23.38 -0.67 -10.94
CA ARG A 231 -24.38 -0.86 -12.00
C ARG A 231 -25.74 -1.09 -11.39
N LEU A 232 -26.71 -0.32 -11.85
CA LEU A 232 -28.13 -0.50 -11.54
C LEU A 232 -28.86 -0.85 -12.84
N ARG A 233 -29.48 -2.02 -12.86
CA ARG A 233 -30.36 -2.45 -13.93
C ARG A 233 -31.78 -2.55 -13.38
N VAL A 234 -32.72 -1.88 -14.04
CA VAL A 234 -34.15 -1.98 -13.75
C VAL A 234 -34.84 -2.61 -14.95
N ARG A 235 -35.56 -3.71 -14.72
CA ARG A 235 -36.33 -4.42 -15.74
C ARG A 235 -37.80 -4.38 -15.35
N LEU A 236 -38.61 -3.74 -16.17
CA LEU A 236 -40.07 -3.79 -16.06
C LEU A 236 -40.57 -4.86 -17.03
N ILE A 237 -41.22 -5.90 -16.52
CA ILE A 237 -41.68 -7.06 -17.27
C ILE A 237 -43.19 -7.07 -17.23
N PHE A 238 -43.83 -6.63 -18.30
CA PHE A 238 -45.28 -6.67 -18.44
C PHE A 238 -45.69 -8.06 -18.91
N GLN A 239 -46.41 -8.81 -18.06
CA GLN A 239 -46.89 -10.13 -18.39
C GLN A 239 -48.18 -10.05 -19.21
N PRO A 240 -48.34 -10.93 -20.23
CA PRO A 240 -49.59 -11.03 -20.97
C PRO A 240 -50.73 -11.46 -20.02
N ALA A 241 -51.95 -10.99 -20.29
CA ALA A 241 -53.11 -11.46 -19.54
C ALA A 241 -53.29 -12.97 -19.82
N GLU A 242 -53.43 -13.78 -18.77
CA GLU A 242 -53.77 -15.20 -18.94
C GLU A 242 -55.11 -15.27 -19.70
N THR A 243 -55.07 -15.79 -20.92
CA THR A 243 -56.28 -16.12 -21.67
C THR A 243 -56.98 -17.27 -20.95
N ALA A 244 -58.09 -16.96 -20.31
CA ALA A 244 -59.03 -17.93 -19.75
C ALA A 244 -59.67 -18.81 -20.83
#